data_AF-A0A5T3D3P8-F1
#
_entry.id   AF-A0A5T3D3P8-F1
#
_cell.length_a   1.000
_cell.length_b   1.000
_cell.length_c   1.000
_cell.angle_alpha   90.00
_cell.angle_beta   90.00
_cell.angle_gamma   90.00
#
_symmetry.space_group_name_H-M   'P 1'
#
loop_
_entity.id
_entity.type
_entity.pdbx_description
1 polymer ?
#
loop_
_entity_poly.entity_id
_entity_poly.type
_entity_poly.pdbx_seq_one_letter_code
_entity_poly.pdbx_strand_id
1 'polypeptide(L)' 'MLRFVKLGDIFCFKLDGDRYCFGRIISKIITG' A
#
# COMPACT_ATOMS: atom_id res chain seq x y z
N MET A 1 11.65 4.14 3.48
CA MET A 1 11.85 3.19 2.38
C MET A 1 10.64 3.29 1.45
N LEU A 2 10.64 4.24 0.52
CA LEU A 2 9.53 4.49 -0.43
C LEU A 2 10.03 4.73 -1.87
N ARG A 3 11.34 4.53 -2.13
CA ARG A 3 11.95 4.91 -3.41
C ARG A 3 11.60 3.97 -4.56
N PHE A 4 11.04 2.79 -4.27
CA PHE A 4 10.66 1.79 -5.29
C PHE A 4 9.42 1.04 -4.80
N VAL A 5 8.24 1.54 -5.16
CA VAL A 5 6.96 0.88 -4.89
C VAL A 5 6.40 0.41 -6.23
N LYS A 6 6.23 -0.90 -6.38
CA LYS A 6 5.70 -1.53 -7.59
C LYS A 6 4.27 -2.01 -7.37
N LEU A 7 3.56 -2.20 -8.47
CA LEU A 7 2.23 -2.81 -8.42
C LEU A 7 2.32 -4.22 -7.86
N GLY A 8 1.44 -4.51 -6.91
CA GLY A 8 1.41 -5.78 -6.21
C GLY A 8 2.29 -5.85 -4.97
N ASP A 9 3.16 -4.85 -4.71
CA ASP A 9 3.95 -4.79 -3.48
C ASP A 9 3.04 -4.70 -2.26
N ILE A 10 3.43 -5.41 -1.20
CA ILE A 10 2.75 -5.41 0.10
C ILE A 10 3.57 -4.56 1.06
N PHE A 11 2.90 -3.66 1.78
CA PHE A 11 3.53 -2.78 2.75
C PHE A 11 2.80 -2.82 4.09
N CYS A 12 3.55 -2.64 5.18
CA CYS A 12 3.00 -2.50 6.52
C CYS A 12 3.05 -1.03 6.93
N PHE A 13 1.98 -0.54 7.55
CA PHE A 13 1.94 0.79 8.13
C PHE A 13 1.18 0.79 9.46
N LYS A 14 1.53 1.75 10.32
CA LYS A 14 0.85 1.98 11.58
C LYS A 14 -0.37 2.86 11.34
N LEU A 15 -1.57 2.36 11.62
CA LEU A 15 -2.83 3.10 11.47
C LEU A 15 -3.10 3.98 12.69
N ASP A 16 -2.86 3.46 13.90
CA ASP A 16 -2.95 4.19 15.18
C ASP A 16 -1.90 3.69 16.18
N GLY A 17 -1.96 4.14 17.43
CA GLY A 17 -1.06 3.77 18.52
C GLY A 17 -0.75 2.27 18.69
N ASP A 18 -1.69 1.38 18.37
CA ASP A 18 -1.60 -0.07 18.58
C ASP A 18 -1.92 -0.92 17.34
N ARG A 19 -2.42 -0.32 16.27
CA ARG A 19 -2.85 -1.06 15.08
C ARG A 19 -1.86 -0.93 13.93
N TYR A 20 -1.32 -2.08 13.52
CA TYR A 20 -0.57 -2.22 12.28
C TYR A 20 -1.45 -2.88 11.22
N CYS A 21 -1.38 -2.35 10.01
CA CYS A 21 -2.15 -2.83 8.87
C CYS A 21 -1.22 -3.15 7.71
N PHE A 22 -1.65 -4.12 6.90
CA PHE A 22 -0.98 -4.46 5.65
C PHE A 22 -1.85 -4.00 4.49
N GLY A 23 -1.23 -3.28 3.56
CA GLY A 23 -1.85 -2.85 2.31
C GLY A 23 -1.12 -3.48 1.12
N ARG A 24 -1.84 -3.66 0.01
CA ARG A 24 -1.26 -4.01 -1.28
C ARG A 24 -1.42 -2.85 -2.25
N ILE A 25 -0.37 -2.52 -2.97
CA ILE A 25 -0.40 -1.45 -3.97
C ILE A 25 -1.15 -1.97 -5.20
N ILE A 26 -2.27 -1.33 -5.51
CA ILE A 26 -3.14 -1.66 -6.65
C ILE A 26 -3.25 -0.46 -7.59
N SER A 27 -3.20 -0.70 -8.91
CA SER A 27 -3.48 0.33 -9.91
C SER A 27 -4.98 0.35 -10.16
N LYS A 28 -5.60 1.52 -9.99
CA LYS A 28 -6.97 1.72 -10.45
C LYS A 28 -6.93 2.21 -11.90
N ILE A 29 -7.30 1.35 -12.84
CA ILE A 29 -7.52 1.77 -14.23
C ILE A 29 -8.96 2.26 -14.32
N ILE A 30 -9.15 3.52 -14.71
CA ILE A 30 -10.46 4.08 -15.00
C ILE A 30 -10.58 4.16 -16.52
N THR A 31 -11.41 3.31 -17.11
CA THR A 31 -11.78 3.37 -18.53
C THR A 31 -13.16 4.02 -18.63
N GLY A 32 -13.25 5.14 -19.35
CA GLY A 32 -14.47 5.87 -19.67
C GLY A 32 -14.43 6.36 -21.11
#